data_AF-B9SGH3-F1
#
_entry.id   AF-B9SGH3-F1
#
_cell.length_a   1.000
_cell.length_b   1.000
_cell.length_c   1.000
_cell.angle_alpha   90.00
_cell.angle_beta   90.00
_cell.angle_gamma   90.00
#
_symmetry.space_group_name_H-M   'P 1'
#
loop_
_entity.id
_entity.type
_entity.pdbx_description
1 polymer ?
#
loop_
_entity_poly.entity_id
_entity_poly.type
_entity_poly.pdbx_seq_one_letter_code
_entity_poly.pdbx_strand_id
1 'polypeptide(L)'
;MEITLYAKNKGGFVDGSLPLPDPNSQDFHRWKKNYAMVKAWIGNSLAKEIHESVAYVETTREIWLELCERYGQSNTPRIYKIKKEFSNLVQNNSQSLT
;
A
#
# COMPACT_ATOMS: atom_id res chain seq x y z
N MET A 1 -6.30 0.90 -0.85
CA MET A 1 -5.87 2.19 -0.28
C MET A 1 -5.84 3.29 -1.33
N GLU A 2 -5.19 3.07 -2.48
CA GLU A 2 -5.11 4.02 -3.60
C GLU A 2 -6.48 4.62 -4.03
N ILE A 3 -7.45 3.75 -4.34
CA ILE A 3 -8.80 4.16 -4.76
C ILE A 3 -9.46 5.08 -3.72
N THR A 4 -9.29 4.79 -2.42
CA THR A 4 -9.84 5.60 -1.32
C THR A 4 -9.17 6.97 -1.22
N LEU A 5 -7.86 7.05 -1.48
CA LEU A 5 -7.13 8.32 -1.46
C LEU A 5 -7.55 9.20 -2.65
N TYR A 6 -7.67 8.63 -3.86
CA TYR A 6 -8.15 9.37 -5.03
C TYR A 6 -9.62 9.80 -4.88
N ALA A 7 -10.50 8.95 -4.36
CA ALA A 7 -11.90 9.30 -4.09
C ALA A 7 -12.06 10.47 -3.10
N LYS A 8 -11.04 10.73 -2.27
CA LYS A 8 -11.00 11.83 -1.29
C LYS A 8 -10.13 13.01 -1.72
N ASN A 9 -9.69 13.06 -2.98
CA ASN A 9 -8.77 14.08 -3.51
C ASN A 9 -7.46 14.18 -2.70
N LYS A 10 -6.94 13.03 -2.24
CA LYS A 10 -5.67 12.95 -1.49
C LYS A 10 -4.58 12.13 -2.20
N GLY A 11 -4.83 11.68 -3.43
CA GLY A 11 -3.82 10.96 -4.24
C GLY A 11 -2.51 11.73 -4.39
N GLY A 12 -2.59 13.07 -4.47
CA GLY A 12 -1.43 13.94 -4.61
C GLY A 12 -0.35 13.81 -3.51
N PHE A 13 -0.75 13.36 -2.31
CA PHE A 13 0.18 13.16 -1.19
C PHE A 13 1.03 11.88 -1.32
N VAL A 14 0.59 10.92 -2.14
CA VAL A 14 1.28 9.64 -2.33
C VAL A 14 1.98 9.56 -3.69
N ASP A 15 1.41 10.13 -4.75
CA ASP A 15 2.06 10.19 -6.08
C ASP A 15 3.11 11.31 -6.18
N GLY A 16 3.04 12.31 -5.29
CA GLY A 16 3.98 13.43 -5.24
C GLY A 16 3.57 14.63 -6.10
N SER A 17 2.39 14.61 -6.73
CA SER A 17 1.85 15.76 -7.48
C SER A 17 1.44 16.92 -6.58
N LEU A 18 1.31 16.71 -5.26
CA LEU A 18 1.02 17.76 -4.28
C LEU A 18 2.23 17.99 -3.35
N PRO A 19 3.21 18.82 -3.74
CA PRO A 19 4.42 19.07 -2.96
C PRO A 19 4.12 19.87 -1.68
N LEU A 20 5.09 19.90 -0.77
CA LEU A 20 5.05 20.75 0.42
C LEU A 20 4.95 22.23 0.01
N PRO A 21 3.90 22.96 0.40
CA PRO A 21 3.76 24.38 0.09
C PRO A 21 4.68 25.24 0.96
N ASP A 22 4.89 26.49 0.54
CA ASP A 22 5.63 27.49 1.31
C ASP A 22 5.04 27.64 2.73
N PRO A 23 5.85 27.61 3.80
CA PRO A 23 5.40 27.79 5.19
C PRO A 23 4.57 29.06 5.45
N ASN A 24 4.77 30.11 4.66
CA ASN A 24 4.06 31.39 4.75
C ASN A 24 2.77 31.42 3.90
N SER A 25 2.51 30.39 3.10
CA SER A 25 1.29 30.30 2.32
C SER A 25 0.07 30.03 3.20
N GLN A 26 -1.08 30.56 2.80
CA GLN A 26 -2.37 30.26 3.43
C GLN A 26 -2.72 28.75 3.41
N ASP A 27 -2.12 27.99 2.48
CA ASP A 27 -2.41 26.58 2.26
C ASP A 27 -1.54 25.65 3.10
N PHE A 28 -0.46 26.14 3.73
CA PHE A 28 0.45 25.32 4.54
C PHE A 28 -0.26 24.57 5.67
N HIS A 29 -1.12 25.26 6.42
CA HIS A 29 -1.86 24.64 7.52
C HIS A 29 -2.84 23.57 7.01
N ARG A 30 -3.54 23.85 5.89
CA ARG A 30 -4.47 22.91 5.27
C ARG A 30 -3.74 21.67 4.75
N TRP A 31 -2.61 21.88 4.10
CA TRP A 31 -1.74 20.82 3.62
C TRP A 31 -1.27 19.94 4.78
N LYS A 32 -0.74 20.53 5.86
CA LYS A 32 -0.22 19.78 7.02
C LYS A 32 -1.29 18.93 7.70
N LYS A 33 -2.52 19.44 7.83
CA LYS A 33 -3.67 18.68 8.36
C LYS A 33 -4.00 17.48 7.48
N ASN A 34 -4.08 17.68 6.17
CA ASN A 34 -4.37 16.62 5.22
C ASN A 34 -3.25 15.57 5.17
N TYR A 35 -2.00 16.02 5.20
CA TYR A 35 -0.82 15.17 5.25
C TYR A 35 -0.82 14.25 6.48
N ALA A 36 -1.09 14.80 7.67
CA ALA A 36 -1.20 14.00 8.89
C ALA A 36 -2.34 12.97 8.83
N MET A 37 -3.47 13.33 8.21
CA MET A 37 -4.60 12.41 8.00
C MET A 37 -4.25 11.25 7.08
N VAL A 38 -3.55 11.51 5.96
CA VAL A 38 -3.09 10.44 5.07
C VAL A 38 -2.08 9.56 5.79
N LYS A 39 -1.12 10.13 6.53
CA LYS A 39 -0.15 9.37 7.33
C LYS A 39 -0.84 8.45 8.34
N ALA A 40 -1.87 8.94 9.04
CA ALA A 40 -2.67 8.12 9.95
C ALA A 40 -3.46 7.01 9.24
N TRP A 41 -4.07 7.28 8.07
CA TRP A 41 -4.75 6.24 7.31
C TRP A 41 -3.82 5.15 6.81
N ILE A 42 -2.63 5.53 6.34
CA ILE A 42 -1.60 4.57 5.97
C ILE A 42 -1.22 3.74 7.21
N GLY A 43 -0.75 4.39 8.28
CA GLY A 43 -0.31 3.71 9.50
C GLY A 43 -1.36 2.77 10.10
N ASN A 44 -2.62 3.22 10.20
CA ASN A 44 -3.71 2.40 10.75
C ASN A 44 -4.13 1.22 9.87
N SER A 45 -3.75 1.21 8.59
CA SER A 45 -4.06 0.10 7.68
C SER A 45 -2.89 -0.88 7.53
N LEU A 46 -1.73 -0.58 8.12
CA LEU A 46 -0.57 -1.45 8.09
C LEU A 46 -0.69 -2.52 9.18
N ALA A 47 -0.36 -3.76 8.81
CA ALA A 47 -0.10 -4.79 9.79
C ALA A 47 1.15 -4.43 10.62
N LYS A 48 1.21 -4.88 11.87
CA LYS A 48 2.25 -4.47 12.83
C LYS A 48 3.67 -4.75 12.30
N GLU A 49 3.83 -5.86 11.60
CA GLU A 49 5.10 -6.31 11.02
C GLU A 49 5.58 -5.35 9.91
N ILE A 50 4.65 -4.70 9.21
CA ILE A 50 4.94 -3.71 8.18
C ILE A 50 5.22 -2.34 8.83
N HIS A 51 4.50 -2.02 9.90
CA HIS A 51 4.66 -0.77 10.64
C HIS A 51 6.09 -0.61 11.18
N GLU A 52 6.71 -1.67 11.70
CA GLU A 52 8.10 -1.64 12.17
C GLU A 52 9.10 -1.36 11.04
N SER A 53 8.83 -1.89 9.85
CA SER A 53 9.71 -1.71 8.70
C SER A 53 9.68 -0.31 8.10
N VAL A 54 8.55 0.40 8.20
CA VAL A 54 8.37 1.77 7.67
C VAL A 54 8.49 2.85 8.76
N ALA A 55 8.86 2.48 9.99
CA ALA A 55 8.85 3.37 11.15
C ALA A 55 9.78 4.58 11.01
N TYR A 56 10.87 4.44 10.24
CA TYR A 56 11.90 5.45 10.04
C TYR A 56 11.69 6.32 8.81
N VAL A 57 10.59 6.13 8.09
CA VAL A 57 10.34 6.82 6.83
C VAL A 57 9.73 8.20 7.10
N GLU A 58 10.37 9.25 6.57
CA GLU A 58 10.02 10.63 6.88
C GLU A 58 8.71 11.06 6.20
N THR A 59 8.51 10.63 4.95
CA THR A 59 7.38 11.08 4.13
C THR A 59 6.33 10.01 3.86
N THR A 60 5.06 10.44 3.82
CA THR A 60 3.92 9.61 3.38
C THR A 60 4.14 9.01 1.99
N ARG A 61 4.86 9.72 1.12
CA ARG A 61 5.22 9.28 -0.23
C ARG A 61 6.25 8.15 -0.19
N GLU A 62 7.29 8.26 0.62
CA GLU A 62 8.27 7.19 0.76
C GLU A 62 7.65 5.93 1.36
N ILE A 63 6.76 6.07 2.36
CA ILE A 63 6.01 4.92 2.91
C ILE A 63 5.20 4.27 1.77
N TRP A 64 4.52 5.08 0.95
CA TRP A 64 3.77 4.57 -0.20
C TRP A 64 4.65 3.82 -1.21
N LEU A 65 5.82 4.38 -1.56
CA LEU A 65 6.76 3.75 -2.48
C LEU A 65 7.30 2.43 -1.94
N GLU A 66 7.68 2.36 -0.66
CA GLU A 66 8.16 1.13 -0.03
C GLU A 66 7.06 0.06 -0.01
N LEU A 67 5.81 0.45 0.25
CA LEU A 67 4.66 -0.46 0.18
C LEU A 67 4.42 -0.96 -1.25
N CYS A 68 4.51 -0.09 -2.26
CA CYS A 68 4.39 -0.47 -3.66
C CYS A 68 5.54 -1.37 -4.13
N GLU A 69 6.77 -1.13 -3.67
CA GLU A 69 7.91 -1.98 -4.00
C GLU A 69 7.77 -3.37 -3.36
N ARG A 70 7.43 -3.42 -2.07
CA ARG A 70 7.38 -4.67 -1.31
C ARG A 70 6.11 -5.49 -1.55
N TYR A 71 4.98 -4.83 -1.80
CA TYR A 71 3.66 -5.47 -1.90
C TYR A 71 2.87 -5.10 -3.18
N GLY A 72 3.37 -4.16 -3.98
CA GLY A 72 2.72 -3.75 -5.24
C GLY A 72 2.99 -4.69 -6.41
N GLN A 73 3.97 -5.60 -6.29
CA GLN A 73 4.02 -6.78 -7.16
C GLN A 73 2.72 -7.57 -6.93
N SER A 74 1.87 -7.63 -7.94
CA SER A 74 0.62 -8.34 -7.83
C SER A 74 0.93 -9.75 -7.33
N ASN A 75 0.11 -10.26 -6.41
CA ASN A 75 0.22 -11.64 -5.96
C ASN A 75 0.01 -12.64 -7.12
N THR A 76 -0.04 -12.24 -8.39
CA THR A 76 -0.28 -13.08 -9.57
C THR A 76 0.64 -14.29 -9.64
N PRO A 77 1.98 -14.20 -9.50
CA PRO A 77 2.83 -15.39 -9.50
C PRO A 77 2.55 -16.31 -8.31
N ARG A 78 2.25 -15.74 -7.13
CA ARG A 78 1.96 -16.48 -5.89
C ARG A 78 0.58 -17.16 -5.94
N ILE A 79 -0.44 -16.45 -6.43
CA ILE A 79 -1.79 -16.95 -6.70
C ILE A 79 -1.73 -18.04 -7.76
N TYR A 80 -0.95 -17.85 -8.83
CA TYR A 80 -0.76 -18.86 -9.86
C TYR A 80 -0.11 -20.11 -9.29
N LYS A 81 0.94 -19.97 -8.47
CA LYS A 81 1.58 -21.09 -7.76
C LYS A 81 0.59 -21.85 -6.87
N ILE A 82 -0.19 -21.13 -6.05
CA ILE A 82 -1.20 -21.74 -5.17
C ILE A 82 -2.28 -22.46 -5.98
N LYS A 83 -2.77 -21.84 -7.07
CA LYS A 83 -3.75 -22.48 -7.97
C LYS A 83 -3.19 -23.75 -8.61
N LYS A 84 -1.93 -23.74 -9.04
CA LYS A 84 -1.26 -24.91 -9.62
C LYS A 84 -1.06 -26.03 -8.60
N GLU A 85 -0.61 -25.70 -7.39
CA GLU A 85 -0.46 -26.69 -6.31
C GLU A 85 -1.82 -27.30 -5.94
N PHE A 86 -2.89 -26.50 -5.86
CA PHE A 86 -4.23 -27.00 -5.62
C PHE A 86 -4.71 -27.95 -6.73
N SER A 87 -4.52 -27.58 -8.00
CA SER A 87 -4.85 -28.48 -9.13
C SER A 87 -4.07 -29.79 -9.06
N ASN A 88 -2.76 -29.74 -8.77
CA ASN A 88 -1.94 -30.95 -8.65
C ASN A 88 -2.40 -31.87 -7.49
N LEU A 89 -2.79 -31.28 -6.35
CA LEU A 89 -3.31 -32.05 -5.21
C LEU A 89 -4.63 -32.76 -5.55
N VAL A 90 -5.55 -32.08 -6.24
CA VAL A 90 -6.83 -32.67 -6.69
C VAL A 90 -6.59 -33.80 -7.71
N GLN A 91 -5.62 -33.62 -8.61
CA GLN A 91 -5.32 -34.57 -9.67
C GLN A 91 -4.65 -35.85 -9.13
N ASN A 92 -3.73 -35.71 -8.16
CA ASN A 92 -3.09 -36.86 -7.50
C ASN A 92 -4.08 -37.68 -6.64
N ASN A 93 -5.06 -37.02 -6.01
CA ASN A 93 -6.11 -37.72 -5.25
C ASN A 93 -7.08 -38.48 -6.17
N SER A 94 -7.24 -38.03 -7.41
CA SER A 94 -8.13 -38.66 -8.40
C SER A 94 -7.47 -39.83 -9.13
N GLN A 95 -6.13 -39.84 -9.22
CA GLN A 95 -5.35 -40.95 -9.81
C GLN A 95 -5.00 -42.06 -8.82
N SER A 96 -5.10 -41.83 -7.50
CA SER A 96 -4.82 -42.84 -6.47
C SER A 96 -6.02 -43.73 -6.13
N LEU A 97 -7.17 -43.54 -6.79
CA LEU A 97 -8.41 -44.30 -6.59
C LEU A 97 -8.78 -45.23 -7.78
N THR A 98 -7.86 -45.43 -8.72
CA THR A 98 -7.96 -46.40 -9.83
C THR A 98 -6.81 -47.38 -9.76
#